data_AF-A0A7C6F025-F1
#
_entry.id   AF-A0A7C6F025-F1
#
_cell.length_a   1.000
_cell.length_b   1.000
_cell.length_c   1.000
_cell.angle_alpha   90.00
_cell.angle_beta   90.00
_cell.angle_gamma   90.00
#
_symmetry.space_group_name_H-M   'P 1'
#
loop_
_entity.id
_entity.type
_entity.pdbx_description
1 polymer ?
#
loop_
_entity_poly.entity_id
_entity_poly.type
_entity_poly.pdbx_seq_one_letter_code
_entity_poly.pdbx_strand_id
1 'polypeptide(L)'
;MTTGSLGQHRATQSIIEVMGSHASLIHFVLATERQVQPGHSQKAIWLGLCAGLIAAIALLVTSPCTPMVWDEGDAILRAERIREWFGSLFRDEVKGPPALSPQGIARGWPFTTQREGHPALYGAVIALGRSLAPEYLDPLTQYRLGPILLFSIATGFVVYRLAQINGPVTAAAAFLCIFLQPRLFAHAHFAS
;
A
#
# COMPACT_ATOMS: atom_id res chain seq x y z
N MET A 1 36.89 29.51 60.47
CA MET A 1 35.88 28.46 60.68
C MET A 1 34.79 28.65 59.64
N THR A 2 34.51 27.58 58.92
CA THR A 2 33.74 27.49 57.67
C THR A 2 32.28 27.11 57.91
N THR A 3 31.51 27.28 56.83
CA THR A 3 30.30 26.55 56.40
C THR A 3 28.93 27.18 56.64
N GLY A 4 28.19 27.32 55.55
CA GLY A 4 26.80 27.77 55.52
C GLY A 4 26.20 27.82 54.10
N SER A 5 25.81 26.65 53.59
CA SER A 5 24.67 26.40 52.69
C SER A 5 24.61 27.01 51.27
N LEU A 6 25.00 26.22 50.27
CA LEU A 6 24.66 26.37 48.84
C LEU A 6 23.96 25.09 48.34
N GLY A 7 22.91 24.66 49.04
CA GLY A 7 22.29 23.34 48.87
C GLY A 7 21.01 23.26 48.04
N GLN A 8 20.49 24.36 47.47
CA GLN A 8 19.10 24.35 47.00
C GLN A 8 18.83 24.88 45.57
N HIS A 9 19.87 25.28 44.82
CA HIS A 9 19.69 25.81 43.46
C HIS A 9 19.95 24.83 42.31
N ARG A 10 20.38 23.59 42.57
CA ARG A 10 20.78 22.65 41.50
C ARG A 10 19.71 21.72 40.95
N ALA A 11 18.56 21.56 41.61
CA ALA A 11 17.57 20.57 41.17
C ALA A 11 16.56 21.11 40.13
N THR A 12 16.32 22.42 40.08
CA THR A 12 15.34 23.03 39.16
C THR A 12 15.92 23.52 37.84
N GLN A 13 17.25 23.66 37.71
CA GLN A 13 17.88 24.00 36.43
C GLN A 13 17.98 22.81 35.46
N SER A 14 17.94 21.57 35.97
CA SER A 14 18.11 20.36 35.14
C SER A 14 16.92 20.03 34.24
N ILE A 15 15.72 20.55 34.50
CA ILE A 15 14.53 20.20 33.70
C ILE A 15 14.26 21.23 32.60
N ILE A 16 14.72 22.47 32.76
CA ILE A 16 14.54 23.53 31.76
C ILE A 16 15.68 23.54 30.72
N GLU A 17 16.89 23.08 31.06
CA GLU A 17 18.00 22.96 30.09
C GLU A 17 17.80 21.84 29.05
N VAL A 18 16.97 20.84 29.33
CA VAL A 18 16.69 19.73 28.40
C VAL A 18 15.81 20.17 27.22
N MET A 19 15.15 21.32 27.30
CA MET A 19 14.28 21.84 26.23
C MET A 19 14.90 22.97 25.38
N GLY A 20 16.11 23.44 25.70
CA GLY A 20 16.67 24.66 25.12
C GLY A 20 17.72 24.50 24.02
N SER A 21 18.12 23.27 23.66
CA SER A 21 19.26 23.08 22.76
C SER A 21 18.82 22.63 21.38
N HIS A 22 18.75 23.58 20.44
CA HIS A 22 18.75 23.30 19.00
C HIS A 22 19.88 22.33 18.58
N ALA A 23 20.95 22.20 19.37
CA ALA A 23 22.01 21.23 19.13
C ALA A 23 21.59 19.77 19.35
N SER A 24 20.57 19.50 20.18
CA SER A 24 20.04 18.14 20.37
C SER A 24 19.20 17.67 19.17
N LEU A 25 18.40 18.59 18.60
CA LEU A 25 17.70 18.37 17.32
C LEU A 25 18.70 18.21 16.17
N ILE A 26 19.76 19.01 16.12
CA ILE A 26 20.80 18.88 15.09
C ILE A 26 21.58 17.57 15.26
N HIS A 27 21.92 17.14 16.48
CA HIS A 27 22.55 15.84 16.68
C HIS A 27 21.62 14.66 16.39
N PHE A 28 20.31 14.79 16.64
CA PHE A 28 19.31 13.79 16.22
C PHE A 28 19.17 13.74 14.70
N VAL A 29 19.09 14.90 14.03
CA VAL A 29 19.01 15.03 12.57
C VAL A 29 20.31 14.57 11.88
N LEU A 30 21.48 14.88 12.44
CA LEU A 30 22.79 14.41 11.94
C LEU A 30 23.05 12.95 12.31
N ALA A 31 22.48 12.42 13.40
CA ALA A 31 22.50 10.99 13.69
C ALA A 31 21.55 10.19 12.78
N THR A 32 20.51 10.80 12.21
CA THR A 32 19.71 10.19 11.12
C THR A 32 20.42 10.21 9.77
N GLU A 33 21.44 11.04 9.56
CA GLU A 33 22.36 10.90 8.40
C GLU A 33 23.31 9.70 8.53
N ARG A 34 23.27 8.99 9.66
CA ARG A 34 24.05 7.77 9.90
C ARG A 34 23.52 6.62 9.04
N GLN A 35 23.94 6.66 7.79
CA GLN A 35 24.21 5.52 6.93
C GLN A 35 22.97 4.68 6.57
N VAL A 36 22.21 5.16 5.59
CA VAL A 36 21.69 4.23 4.58
C VAL A 36 22.91 3.68 3.85
N GLN A 37 23.60 2.69 4.43
CA GLN A 37 24.56 1.92 3.66
C GLN A 37 23.75 1.25 2.55
N PRO A 38 24.05 1.49 1.26
CA PRO A 38 23.37 0.83 0.14
C PRO A 38 23.87 -0.61 0.04
N GLY A 39 23.70 -1.39 1.11
CA GLY A 39 23.87 -2.82 1.12
C GLY A 39 22.48 -3.44 1.08
N HIS A 40 22.22 -4.30 0.09
CA HIS A 40 21.01 -5.12 0.09
C HIS A 40 21.06 -6.07 1.29
N SER A 41 20.56 -5.63 2.46
CA SER A 41 20.41 -6.50 3.62
C SER A 41 19.44 -7.63 3.26
N GLN A 42 19.97 -8.85 3.09
CA GLN A 42 19.18 -10.05 2.77
C GLN A 42 18.04 -10.25 3.79
N LYS A 43 18.28 -9.89 5.06
CA LYS A 43 17.27 -9.93 6.12
C LYS A 43 16.09 -9.00 5.82
N ALA A 44 16.36 -7.77 5.37
CA ALA A 44 15.31 -6.81 5.03
C ALA A 44 14.49 -7.26 3.81
N ILE A 45 15.14 -7.88 2.81
CA ILE A 45 14.43 -8.47 1.66
C ILE A 45 13.45 -9.55 2.15
N TRP A 46 13.93 -10.49 2.97
CA TRP A 46 13.07 -11.53 3.52
C TRP A 46 11.93 -10.97 4.37
N LEU A 47 12.18 -9.97 5.22
CA LEU A 47 11.13 -9.32 6.00
C LEU A 47 10.05 -8.70 5.11
N GLY A 48 10.44 -7.99 4.04
CA GLY A 48 9.49 -7.42 3.08
C GLY A 48 8.67 -8.49 2.36
N LEU A 49 9.33 -9.56 1.88
CA LEU A 49 8.65 -10.67 1.21
C LEU A 49 7.69 -11.40 2.17
N CYS A 50 8.11 -11.70 3.40
CA CYS A 50 7.26 -12.34 4.40
C CYS A 50 6.06 -11.46 4.74
N ALA A 51 6.26 -10.15 4.95
CA ALA A 51 5.16 -9.22 5.23
C ALA A 51 4.14 -9.16 4.09
N GLY A 52 4.61 -9.05 2.84
CA GLY A 52 3.73 -9.07 1.68
C GLY A 52 2.98 -10.40 1.53
N LEU A 53 3.66 -11.53 1.76
CA LEU A 53 3.03 -12.85 1.71
C LEU A 53 1.97 -13.04 2.80
N ILE A 54 2.27 -12.62 4.04
CA ILE A 54 1.30 -12.66 5.15
C ILE A 54 0.09 -11.80 4.81
N ALA A 55 0.29 -10.59 4.28
CA ALA A 55 -0.80 -9.72 3.87
C ALA A 55 -1.66 -10.37 2.77
N ALA A 56 -1.03 -10.93 1.73
CA ALA A 56 -1.74 -11.57 0.62
C ALA A 56 -2.56 -12.78 1.10
N ILE A 57 -1.95 -13.68 1.89
CA ILE A 57 -2.62 -14.86 2.42
C ILE A 57 -3.81 -14.45 3.28
N ALA A 58 -3.60 -13.54 4.23
CA ALA A 58 -4.65 -13.13 5.13
C ALA A 58 -5.83 -12.50 4.37
N LEU A 59 -5.56 -11.55 3.47
CA LEU A 59 -6.61 -10.91 2.65
C LEU A 59 -7.35 -11.92 1.75
N LEU A 60 -6.65 -12.86 1.13
CA LEU A 60 -7.28 -13.90 0.30
C LEU A 60 -8.15 -14.84 1.14
N VAL A 61 -7.71 -15.21 2.34
CA VAL A 61 -8.47 -16.08 3.25
C VAL A 61 -9.70 -15.35 3.80
N THR A 62 -9.63 -14.05 4.07
CA THR A 62 -10.74 -13.28 4.64
C THR A 62 -11.65 -12.62 3.60
N SER A 63 -11.24 -12.55 2.33
CA SER A 63 -12.04 -11.95 1.25
C SER A 63 -13.44 -12.57 1.09
N PRO A 64 -13.63 -13.91 1.13
CA PRO A 64 -14.96 -14.50 1.03
C PRO A 64 -15.91 -14.09 2.18
N CYS A 65 -15.36 -13.67 3.32
CA CYS A 65 -16.14 -13.22 4.48
C CYS A 65 -16.53 -11.74 4.39
N THR A 66 -16.04 -11.03 3.37
CA THR A 66 -16.24 -9.58 3.22
C THR A 66 -17.33 -9.33 2.17
N PRO A 67 -18.49 -8.77 2.55
CA PRO A 67 -19.56 -8.47 1.60
C PRO A 67 -19.12 -7.42 0.57
N MET A 68 -19.80 -7.38 -0.57
CA MET A 68 -19.60 -6.35 -1.58
C MET A 68 -20.09 -4.99 -1.07
N VAL A 69 -19.28 -3.94 -1.23
CA VAL A 69 -19.69 -2.57 -0.92
C VAL A 69 -20.29 -1.85 -2.14
N TRP A 70 -20.86 -0.67 -1.91
CA TRP A 70 -21.71 0.02 -2.89
C TRP A 70 -20.97 0.46 -4.16
N ASP A 71 -19.68 0.81 -4.08
CA ASP A 71 -18.84 1.28 -5.18
C ASP A 71 -18.14 0.15 -5.95
N GLU A 72 -18.00 -1.04 -5.35
CA GLU A 72 -17.35 -2.20 -5.99
C GLU A 72 -18.08 -2.62 -7.28
N GLY A 73 -19.39 -2.46 -7.36
CA GLY A 73 -20.17 -2.81 -8.55
C GLY A 73 -19.73 -2.01 -9.78
N ASP A 74 -19.55 -0.69 -9.64
CA ASP A 74 -19.11 0.18 -10.73
C ASP A 74 -17.65 -0.11 -11.12
N ALA A 75 -16.79 -0.40 -10.13
CA ALA A 75 -15.41 -0.78 -10.36
C ALA A 75 -15.28 -2.13 -11.10
N ILE A 76 -16.12 -3.11 -10.77
CA ILE A 76 -16.20 -4.41 -11.48
C ILE A 76 -16.65 -4.19 -12.92
N LEU A 77 -17.70 -3.41 -13.15
CA LEU A 77 -18.17 -3.09 -14.51
C LEU A 77 -17.07 -2.39 -15.33
N ARG A 78 -16.33 -1.48 -14.72
CA ARG A 78 -15.17 -0.82 -15.36
C ARG A 78 -14.10 -1.84 -15.73
N ALA A 79 -13.74 -2.73 -14.82
CA ALA A 79 -12.73 -3.75 -15.06
C ALA A 79 -13.13 -4.68 -16.21
N GLU A 80 -14.39 -5.11 -16.28
CA GLU A 80 -14.88 -5.94 -17.38
C GLU A 80 -14.79 -5.23 -18.74
N ARG A 81 -15.15 -3.94 -18.81
CA ARG A 81 -14.99 -3.15 -20.05
C ARG A 81 -13.54 -3.04 -20.50
N ILE A 82 -12.63 -2.85 -19.56
CA ILE A 82 -11.18 -2.80 -19.83
C ILE A 82 -10.70 -4.17 -20.34
N ARG A 83 -11.15 -5.28 -19.73
CA ARG A 83 -10.80 -6.65 -20.15
C ARG A 83 -11.32 -6.96 -21.55
N GLU A 84 -12.60 -6.63 -21.83
CA GLU A 84 -13.22 -6.80 -23.14
C GLU A 84 -12.46 -6.01 -24.23
N TRP A 85 -12.16 -4.75 -23.95
CA TRP A 85 -11.40 -3.88 -24.85
C TRP A 85 -9.98 -4.42 -25.09
N PHE A 86 -9.27 -4.80 -24.03
CA PHE A 86 -7.92 -5.35 -24.17
C PHE A 86 -7.92 -6.66 -24.97
N GLY A 87 -8.89 -7.55 -24.70
CA GLY A 87 -9.07 -8.78 -25.46
C GLY A 87 -9.37 -8.53 -26.95
N SER A 88 -10.02 -7.41 -27.29
CA SER A 88 -10.29 -7.05 -28.69
C SER A 88 -9.06 -6.59 -29.48
N LEU A 89 -7.96 -6.20 -28.80
CA LEU A 89 -6.70 -5.85 -29.47
C LEU A 89 -6.02 -7.06 -30.14
N PHE A 90 -6.36 -8.27 -29.71
CA PHE A 90 -5.72 -9.52 -30.16
C PHE A 90 -6.68 -10.44 -30.94
N ARG A 91 -7.86 -9.94 -31.32
CA ARG A 91 -8.85 -10.69 -32.10
C ARG A 91 -9.00 -10.09 -33.49
N ASP A 92 -8.95 -10.93 -34.51
CA ASP A 92 -9.09 -10.51 -35.91
C ASP A 92 -10.52 -10.04 -36.25
N GLU A 93 -11.53 -10.62 -35.57
CA GLU A 93 -12.93 -10.19 -35.67
C GLU A 93 -13.35 -9.36 -34.46
N VAL A 94 -13.46 -8.05 -34.64
CA VAL A 94 -13.98 -7.14 -33.61
C VAL A 94 -15.45 -6.82 -33.91
N LYS A 95 -16.36 -7.22 -33.01
CA LYS A 95 -17.76 -6.76 -33.03
C LYS A 95 -17.84 -5.30 -32.53
N GLY A 96 -17.58 -4.35 -33.41
CA GLY A 96 -17.70 -2.92 -33.15
C GLY A 96 -16.54 -2.09 -33.70
N PRO A 97 -16.35 -0.84 -33.22
CA PRO A 97 -15.27 0.02 -33.68
C PRO A 97 -13.89 -0.57 -33.32
N PRO A 98 -12.85 -0.33 -34.13
CA PRO A 98 -11.49 -0.78 -33.82
C PRO A 98 -11.05 -0.32 -32.43
N ALA A 99 -10.39 -1.18 -31.66
CA ALA A 99 -10.06 -0.93 -30.26
C ALA A 99 -9.29 0.38 -30.02
N LEU A 100 -8.34 0.71 -30.89
CA LEU A 100 -7.52 1.92 -30.80
C LEU A 100 -8.15 3.16 -31.44
N SER A 101 -9.33 3.03 -32.07
CA SER A 101 -10.07 4.20 -32.54
C SER A 101 -10.63 5.01 -31.35
N PRO A 102 -10.90 6.31 -31.50
CA PRO A 102 -11.50 7.11 -30.42
C PRO A 102 -12.78 6.48 -29.86
N GLN A 103 -13.61 5.89 -30.72
CA GLN A 103 -14.85 5.20 -30.33
C GLN A 103 -14.58 3.89 -29.60
N GLY A 104 -13.56 3.12 -30.02
CA GLY A 104 -13.12 1.90 -29.35
C GLY A 104 -12.58 2.18 -27.95
N ILE A 105 -11.73 3.21 -27.82
CA ILE A 105 -11.21 3.68 -26.53
C ILE A 105 -12.36 4.17 -25.65
N ALA A 106 -13.27 4.99 -26.18
CA ALA A 106 -14.40 5.50 -25.42
C ALA A 106 -15.33 4.38 -24.93
N ARG A 107 -15.49 3.30 -25.71
CA ARG A 107 -16.28 2.12 -25.35
C ARG A 107 -15.58 1.24 -24.29
N GLY A 108 -14.27 1.07 -24.39
CA GLY A 108 -13.47 0.26 -23.46
C GLY A 108 -13.18 0.96 -22.13
N TRP A 109 -13.11 2.29 -22.17
CA TRP A 109 -12.75 3.14 -21.03
C TRP A 109 -13.84 4.19 -20.75
N PRO A 110 -15.12 3.81 -20.64
CA PRO A 110 -16.24 4.76 -20.62
C PRO A 110 -16.20 5.66 -19.37
N PHE A 111 -15.66 5.17 -18.27
CA PHE A 111 -15.60 5.93 -17.05
C PHE A 111 -14.52 6.99 -17.01
N THR A 112 -13.41 6.76 -17.72
CA THR A 112 -12.32 7.74 -17.88
C THR A 112 -12.63 8.75 -18.97
N THR A 113 -13.38 8.35 -20.00
CA THR A 113 -13.61 9.19 -21.20
C THR A 113 -14.96 9.90 -21.22
N GLN A 114 -15.99 9.36 -20.56
CA GLN A 114 -17.37 9.86 -20.70
C GLN A 114 -18.08 10.17 -19.38
N ARG A 115 -17.83 9.39 -18.31
CA ARG A 115 -18.60 9.53 -17.05
C ARG A 115 -17.94 10.44 -16.01
N GLU A 116 -16.82 10.01 -15.46
CA GLU A 116 -16.26 10.59 -14.22
C GLU A 116 -14.92 11.31 -14.45
N GLY A 117 -14.16 10.89 -15.46
CA GLY A 117 -12.81 11.41 -15.70
C GLY A 117 -11.75 10.88 -14.73
N HIS A 118 -12.09 9.93 -13.85
CA HIS A 118 -11.12 9.34 -12.92
C HIS A 118 -10.01 8.55 -13.66
N PRO A 119 -8.76 8.61 -13.15
CA PRO A 119 -7.65 7.83 -13.68
C PRO A 119 -8.00 6.34 -13.73
N ALA A 120 -7.67 5.70 -14.85
CA ALA A 120 -8.11 4.33 -15.10
C ALA A 120 -7.29 3.25 -14.38
N LEU A 121 -6.26 3.65 -13.63
CA LEU A 121 -5.27 2.73 -13.08
C LEU A 121 -5.89 1.66 -12.18
N TYR A 122 -6.77 2.05 -11.26
CA TYR A 122 -7.38 1.09 -10.33
C TYR A 122 -8.24 0.05 -11.09
N GLY A 123 -9.04 0.50 -12.07
CA GLY A 123 -9.81 -0.39 -12.94
C GLY A 123 -8.94 -1.33 -13.76
N ALA A 124 -7.78 -0.86 -14.23
CA ALA A 124 -6.80 -1.70 -14.92
C ALA A 124 -6.17 -2.76 -13.98
N VAL A 125 -5.91 -2.40 -12.73
CA VAL A 125 -5.41 -3.34 -11.70
C VAL A 125 -6.45 -4.42 -11.41
N ILE A 126 -7.72 -4.06 -11.25
CA ILE A 126 -8.83 -5.01 -11.08
C ILE A 126 -8.96 -5.90 -12.32
N ALA A 127 -8.93 -5.33 -13.52
CA ALA A 127 -8.99 -6.07 -14.79
C ALA A 127 -7.87 -7.10 -14.94
N LEU A 128 -6.64 -6.71 -14.59
CA LEU A 128 -5.47 -7.59 -14.61
C LEU A 128 -5.60 -8.70 -13.57
N GLY A 129 -5.93 -8.34 -12.32
CA GLY A 129 -6.16 -9.30 -11.24
C GLY A 129 -7.21 -10.33 -11.63
N ARG A 130 -8.36 -9.87 -12.14
CA ARG A 130 -9.44 -10.74 -12.62
C ARG A 130 -9.02 -11.67 -13.75
N SER A 131 -8.12 -11.24 -14.63
CA SER A 131 -7.62 -12.05 -15.75
C SER A 131 -6.60 -13.11 -15.30
N LEU A 132 -5.93 -12.90 -14.17
CA LEU A 132 -4.99 -13.84 -13.57
C LEU A 132 -5.61 -14.70 -12.47
N ALA A 133 -6.83 -14.37 -12.04
CA ALA A 133 -7.47 -15.02 -10.91
C ALA A 133 -7.81 -16.49 -11.21
N PRO A 134 -7.40 -17.44 -10.36
CA PRO A 134 -7.80 -18.82 -10.48
C PRO A 134 -9.32 -19.00 -10.40
N GLU A 135 -9.87 -19.92 -11.19
CA GLU A 135 -11.31 -20.16 -11.27
C GLU A 135 -11.92 -20.71 -9.97
N TYR A 136 -11.11 -21.31 -9.08
CA TYR A 136 -11.57 -21.84 -7.80
C TYR A 136 -11.81 -20.76 -6.73
N LEU A 137 -11.31 -19.53 -6.94
CA LEU A 137 -11.64 -18.41 -6.04
C LEU A 137 -13.11 -18.04 -6.24
N ASP A 138 -13.78 -17.58 -5.19
CA ASP A 138 -15.15 -17.08 -5.35
C ASP A 138 -15.17 -15.87 -6.31
N PRO A 139 -16.30 -15.64 -7.02
CA PRO A 139 -16.35 -14.64 -8.07
C PRO A 139 -15.92 -13.24 -7.62
N LEU A 140 -16.23 -12.85 -6.39
CA LEU A 140 -15.91 -11.52 -5.88
C LEU A 140 -14.42 -11.41 -5.54
N THR A 141 -13.83 -12.41 -4.91
CA THR A 141 -12.38 -12.47 -4.67
C THR A 141 -11.57 -12.46 -5.97
N GLN A 142 -12.08 -13.03 -7.06
CA GLN A 142 -11.41 -12.94 -8.36
C GLN A 142 -11.23 -11.48 -8.83
N TYR A 143 -12.20 -10.60 -8.59
CA TYR A 143 -12.07 -9.16 -8.89
C TYR A 143 -11.18 -8.44 -7.88
N ARG A 144 -11.18 -8.86 -6.61
CA ARG A 144 -10.37 -8.27 -5.54
C ARG A 144 -8.90 -8.67 -5.58
N LEU A 145 -8.54 -9.71 -6.35
CA LEU A 145 -7.17 -10.22 -6.41
C LEU A 145 -6.14 -9.14 -6.78
N GLY A 146 -6.44 -8.30 -7.77
CA GLY A 146 -5.54 -7.21 -8.19
C GLY A 146 -5.24 -6.23 -7.06
N PRO A 147 -6.27 -5.60 -6.46
CA PRO A 147 -6.13 -4.75 -5.27
C PRO A 147 -5.41 -5.44 -4.09
N ILE A 148 -5.74 -6.70 -3.77
CA ILE A 148 -5.09 -7.47 -2.70
C ILE A 148 -3.59 -7.60 -2.96
N LEU A 149 -3.20 -7.98 -4.18
CA LEU A 149 -1.79 -8.12 -4.54
C LEU A 149 -1.06 -6.78 -4.52
N LEU A 150 -1.68 -5.71 -5.03
CA LEU A 150 -1.10 -4.37 -5.01
C LEU A 150 -0.84 -3.91 -3.57
N PHE A 151 -1.82 -4.04 -2.68
CA PHE A 151 -1.69 -3.69 -1.27
C PHE A 151 -0.60 -4.52 -0.58
N SER A 152 -0.55 -5.83 -0.86
CA SER A 152 0.40 -6.76 -0.26
C SER A 152 1.84 -6.44 -0.69
N ILE A 153 2.06 -6.14 -1.97
CA ILE A 153 3.36 -5.73 -2.51
C ILE A 153 3.78 -4.38 -1.89
N ALA A 154 2.87 -3.40 -1.84
CA ALA A 154 3.14 -2.10 -1.23
C ALA A 154 3.53 -2.23 0.26
N THR A 155 2.79 -3.06 1.01
CA THR A 155 3.09 -3.37 2.41
C THR A 155 4.47 -4.01 2.56
N GLY A 156 4.77 -5.02 1.74
CA GLY A 156 6.08 -5.67 1.73
C GLY A 156 7.22 -4.68 1.41
N PHE A 157 7.00 -3.76 0.48
CA PHE A 157 7.98 -2.71 0.14
C PHE A 157 8.20 -1.74 1.31
N VAL A 158 7.15 -1.30 2.01
CA VAL A 158 7.27 -0.45 3.20
C VAL A 158 8.09 -1.15 4.28
N VAL A 159 7.80 -2.42 4.56
CA VAL A 159 8.55 -3.22 5.54
C VAL A 159 10.01 -3.38 5.13
N TYR A 160 10.27 -3.70 3.86
CA TYR A 160 11.63 -3.77 3.32
C TYR A 160 12.39 -2.44 3.53
N ARG A 161 11.78 -1.31 3.15
CA ARG A 161 12.41 0.01 3.26
C ARG A 161 12.68 0.41 4.71
N LEU A 162 11.73 0.19 5.61
CA LEU A 162 11.92 0.50 7.03
C LEU A 162 12.94 -0.43 7.70
N ALA A 163 13.01 -1.70 7.27
CA ALA A 163 14.03 -2.62 7.74
C ALA A 163 15.44 -2.17 7.34
N GLN A 164 15.60 -1.56 6.15
CA GLN A 164 16.88 -1.00 5.69
C GLN A 164 17.28 0.27 6.46
N ILE A 165 16.30 1.15 6.78
CA ILE A 165 16.59 2.47 7.35
C ILE A 165 16.68 2.43 8.88
N ASN A 166 15.74 1.74 9.53
CA ASN A 166 15.54 1.79 10.99
C ASN A 166 15.63 0.41 11.67
N GLY A 167 15.93 -0.64 10.90
CA GLY A 167 16.06 -2.00 11.40
C GLY A 167 14.73 -2.77 11.53
N PRO A 168 14.82 -4.07 11.89
CA PRO A 168 13.71 -5.01 11.80
C PRO A 168 12.55 -4.72 12.77
N VAL A 169 12.84 -4.15 13.95
CA VAL A 169 11.81 -3.83 14.96
C VAL A 169 10.87 -2.75 14.43
N THR A 170 11.43 -1.68 13.85
CA THR A 170 10.64 -0.60 13.23
C THR A 170 9.80 -1.12 12.07
N ALA A 171 10.37 -1.99 11.25
CA ALA A 171 9.66 -2.62 10.13
C ALA A 171 8.48 -3.48 10.60
N ALA A 172 8.68 -4.29 11.66
CA ALA A 172 7.62 -5.10 12.25
C ALA A 172 6.52 -4.23 12.88
N ALA A 173 6.88 -3.17 13.59
CA ALA A 173 5.92 -2.23 14.15
C ALA A 173 5.08 -1.56 13.04
N ALA A 174 5.71 -1.11 11.95
CA ALA A 174 5.00 -0.53 10.82
C ALA A 174 4.05 -1.53 10.12
N PHE A 175 4.49 -2.77 9.94
CA PHE A 175 3.62 -3.83 9.44
C PHE A 175 2.38 -3.99 10.32
N LEU A 176 2.55 -4.10 11.63
CA LEU A 176 1.43 -4.23 12.56
C LEU A 176 0.51 -3.01 12.53
N CYS A 177 1.05 -1.80 12.45
CA CYS A 177 0.23 -0.58 12.33
C CYS A 177 -0.60 -0.55 11.06
N ILE A 178 -0.03 -0.93 9.91
CA ILE A 178 -0.74 -1.03 8.63
C ILE A 178 -1.81 -2.11 8.70
N PHE A 179 -1.42 -3.30 9.16
CA PHE A 179 -2.22 -4.51 9.05
C PHE A 179 -3.34 -4.58 10.09
N LEU A 180 -3.12 -4.06 11.29
CA LEU A 180 -4.12 -4.05 12.37
C LEU A 180 -5.01 -2.82 12.34
N GLN A 181 -4.80 -1.86 11.42
CA GLN A 181 -5.72 -0.75 11.25
C GLN A 181 -7.01 -1.25 10.56
N PRO A 182 -8.16 -1.29 11.25
CA PRO A 182 -9.36 -1.96 10.73
C PRO A 182 -9.85 -1.36 9.41
N ARG A 183 -9.78 -0.03 9.29
CA ARG A 183 -10.20 0.67 8.07
C ARG A 183 -9.33 0.31 6.88
N LEU A 184 -8.01 0.34 7.03
CA LEU A 184 -7.10 0.03 5.92
C LEU A 184 -7.16 -1.45 5.54
N PHE A 185 -7.23 -2.33 6.54
CA PHE A 185 -7.44 -3.75 6.31
C PHE A 185 -8.74 -4.02 5.54
N ALA A 186 -9.85 -3.37 5.91
CA ALA A 186 -11.11 -3.48 5.17
C ALA A 186 -10.99 -2.96 3.73
N HIS A 187 -10.38 -1.78 3.51
CA HIS A 187 -10.23 -1.22 2.16
C HIS A 187 -9.33 -2.08 1.27
N ALA A 188 -8.35 -2.77 1.83
CA ALA A 188 -7.50 -3.70 1.10
C ALA A 188 -8.25 -4.93 0.53
N HIS A 189 -9.48 -5.19 0.98
CA HIS A 189 -10.34 -6.22 0.41
C HIS A 189 -11.17 -5.74 -0.76
N PHE A 190 -11.41 -4.44 -0.94
CA PHE A 190 -12.38 -3.98 -1.91
C PHE A 190 -11.77 -3.83 -3.30
N ALA A 191 -12.58 -4.11 -4.32
CA ALA A 191 -12.29 -3.73 -5.69
C ALA A 191 -12.61 -2.25 -5.92
N SER A 192 -11.79 -1.34 -5.38
CA SER A 192 -12.00 0.12 -5.42
C SER A 192 -10.71 0.89 -5.67
#